data_AF-A0A2N2KUE3-F1
#
_entry.id   AF-A0A2N2KUE3-F1
#
_cell.length_a   1.000
_cell.length_b   1.000
_cell.length_c   1.000
_cell.angle_alpha   90.00
_cell.angle_beta   90.00
_cell.angle_gamma   90.00
#
_symmetry.space_group_name_H-M   'P 1'
#
loop_
_entity.id
_entity.type
_entity.pdbx_description
1 polymer ?
#
loop_
_entity_poly.entity_id
_entity_poly.type
_entity_poly.pdbx_seq_one_letter_code
_entity_poly.pdbx_strand_id
1 'polypeptide(L)'
;MLYTLPDGRIVDLTCVSDVSPIRDFGVDSKSIVKSRLGFTIFLNKREMLDVVDYYHFSDWAIVKKRLNMIREEILSSLEKVESTG
;
A
#
# COMPACT_ATOMS: atom_id res chain seq x y z
N MET A 1 -14.73 7.66 2.57
CA MET A 1 -15.02 6.82 1.37
C MET A 1 -14.29 5.50 1.57
N LEU A 2 -14.98 4.37 1.49
CA LEU A 2 -14.36 3.07 1.77
C LEU A 2 -13.67 2.51 0.51
N TYR A 3 -12.41 2.10 0.66
CA TYR A 3 -11.60 1.45 -0.37
C TYR A 3 -11.25 0.03 0.06
N THR A 4 -11.40 -0.94 -0.84
CA THR A 4 -11.04 -2.34 -0.57
C THR A 4 -9.65 -2.62 -1.16
N LEU A 5 -8.71 -2.95 -0.29
CA LEU A 5 -7.36 -3.33 -0.66
C LEU A 5 -7.34 -4.71 -1.34
N PRO A 6 -6.28 -5.04 -2.10
CA PRO A 6 -6.17 -6.32 -2.80
C PRO A 6 -6.17 -7.55 -1.90
N ASP A 7 -5.87 -7.38 -0.61
CA ASP A 7 -5.90 -8.42 0.41
C ASP A 7 -7.27 -8.53 1.11
N GLY A 8 -8.26 -7.76 0.67
CA GLY A 8 -9.61 -7.72 1.23
C GLY A 8 -9.79 -6.80 2.43
N ARG A 9 -8.73 -6.13 2.91
CA ARG A 9 -8.87 -5.13 3.99
C ARG A 9 -9.58 -3.88 3.48
N ILE A 10 -10.46 -3.31 4.30
CA ILE A 10 -11.19 -2.08 3.98
C ILE A 10 -10.53 -0.91 4.68
N VAL A 11 -10.24 0.16 3.93
CA VAL A 11 -9.66 1.41 4.42
C VAL A 11 -10.65 2.53 4.19
N ASP A 12 -10.91 3.32 5.24
CA ASP A 12 -11.65 4.56 5.07
C ASP A 12 -10.72 5.69 4.63
N LEU A 13 -10.82 6.08 3.36
CA LEU A 13 -10.00 7.10 2.73
C LEU A 13 -10.16 8.48 3.37
N THR A 14 -11.29 8.77 4.02
CA THR A 14 -11.48 10.04 4.75
C THR A 14 -10.65 10.13 6.03
N CYS A 15 -10.10 9.01 6.50
CA CYS A 15 -9.20 8.97 7.65
C CYS A 15 -7.73 8.89 7.26
N VAL A 16 -7.40 8.84 5.96
CA VAL A 16 -6.02 8.77 5.50
C VAL A 16 -5.37 10.14 5.64
N SER A 17 -4.20 10.15 6.30
CA SER A 17 -3.39 11.34 6.52
C SER A 17 -2.25 11.45 5.51
N ASP A 18 -1.66 10.30 5.14
CA ASP A 18 -0.52 10.24 4.23
C ASP A 18 -0.36 8.83 3.64
N VAL A 19 0.32 8.73 2.48
CA VAL A 19 0.67 7.45 1.84
C VAL A 19 2.15 7.44 1.47
N SER A 20 2.89 6.55 2.12
CA SER A 20 4.34 6.44 1.93
C SER A 20 4.72 6.08 0.49
N PRO A 21 5.95 6.39 0.05
CA PRO A 21 6.49 5.78 -1.17
C PRO A 21 6.62 4.26 -1.01
N ILE A 22 6.69 3.57 -2.15
CA ILE A 22 6.99 2.13 -2.17
C ILE A 22 8.43 1.91 -1.73
N ARG A 23 8.60 1.04 -0.73
CA ARG A 23 9.88 0.67 -0.15
C ARG A 23 9.99 -0.84 0.04
N ASP A 24 11.22 -1.30 0.12
CA ASP A 24 11.52 -2.68 0.50
C ASP A 24 11.42 -2.84 2.02
N PHE A 25 10.68 -3.87 2.46
CA PHE A 25 10.46 -4.22 3.87
C PHE A 25 11.39 -5.35 4.35
N GLY A 26 12.41 -5.64 3.56
CA GLY A 26 13.39 -6.69 3.78
C GLY A 26 12.86 -8.09 3.46
N VAL A 27 13.75 -9.04 3.71
CA VAL A 27 13.47 -10.48 3.59
C VAL A 27 12.45 -10.88 4.66
N ASP A 28 11.47 -11.67 4.28
CA ASP A 28 10.55 -12.27 5.23
C ASP A 28 11.32 -13.30 6.07
N SER A 29 11.43 -13.07 7.38
CA SER A 29 12.20 -13.94 8.29
C SER A 29 11.67 -15.37 8.39
N LYS A 30 10.47 -15.64 7.84
CA LYS A 30 9.83 -16.95 7.79
C LYS A 30 9.94 -17.62 6.41
N SER A 31 10.46 -16.93 5.40
CA SER A 31 10.57 -17.42 4.03
C SER A 31 11.99 -17.19 3.51
N ILE A 32 12.76 -18.27 3.35
CA ILE A 32 14.18 -18.24 2.94
C ILE A 32 14.41 -17.52 1.59
N VAL A 33 13.36 -17.32 0.78
CA VAL A 33 13.47 -16.91 -0.64
C VAL A 33 12.61 -15.70 -1.02
N LYS A 34 11.78 -15.16 -0.12
CA LYS A 34 10.82 -14.09 -0.47
C LYS A 34 11.16 -12.80 0.25
N SER A 35 11.26 -11.73 -0.53
CA SER A 35 11.35 -10.36 -0.02
C SER A 35 9.98 -9.71 -0.01
N ARG A 36 9.83 -8.65 0.78
CA ARG A 36 8.57 -7.90 0.89
C ARG A 36 8.75 -6.51 0.31
N LEU A 37 7.88 -6.14 -0.60
CA LEU A 37 7.80 -4.80 -1.15
C LEU A 37 6.44 -4.22 -0.79
N GLY A 38 6.36 -2.94 -0.47
CA GLY A 38 5.08 -2.36 -0.08
C GLY A 38 5.14 -0.87 0.16
N PHE A 39 4.04 -0.32 0.64
CA PHE A 39 3.93 1.04 1.14
C PHE A 39 3.01 1.06 2.37
N THR A 40 3.11 2.13 3.16
CA THR A 40 2.33 2.31 4.37
C THR A 40 1.29 3.41 4.15
N ILE A 41 0.04 3.12 4.49
CA ILE A 41 -1.04 4.10 4.58
C ILE A 41 -1.11 4.57 6.04
N PHE A 42 -0.92 5.87 6.25
CA PHE A 42 -1.05 6.48 7.56
C PHE A 42 -2.46 7.01 7.74
N LEU A 43 -3.08 6.72 8.88
CA LEU A 43 -4.41 7.18 9.25
C LEU A 43 -4.33 8.17 10.42
N ASN A 44 -5.27 9.11 10.48
CA ASN A 44 -5.36 10.20 11.46
C ASN A 44 -5.38 9.74 12.94
N LYS A 45 -5.59 8.44 13.22
CA LYS A 45 -5.66 7.86 14.58
C LYS A 45 -4.36 7.18 15.03
N ARG A 46 -3.22 7.48 14.40
CA ARG A 46 -1.94 6.74 14.56
C ARG A 46 -2.04 5.27 14.14
N GLU A 47 -3.10 4.91 13.43
CA GLU A 47 -3.21 3.62 12.78
C GLU A 47 -2.38 3.65 11.50
N MET A 48 -1.63 2.58 11.27
CA MET A 48 -0.81 2.41 10.07
C MET A 48 -1.19 1.09 9.44
N LEU A 49 -1.35 1.12 8.12
CA LEU A 49 -1.68 -0.07 7.36
C LEU A 49 -0.63 -0.28 6.27
N ASP A 50 0.14 -1.36 6.44
CA ASP A 50 1.13 -1.76 5.45
C ASP A 50 0.47 -2.58 4.35
N VAL A 51 0.52 -2.07 3.12
CA VAL A 51 0.14 -2.79 1.91
C VAL A 51 1.43 -3.41 1.36
N VAL A 52 1.59 -4.70 1.60
CA VAL A 52 2.80 -5.46 1.27
C VAL A 52 2.47 -6.63 0.36
N ASP A 53 3.36 -6.88 -0.59
CA ASP A 53 3.29 -8.03 -1.47
C ASP A 53 4.63 -8.78 -1.44
N TYR A 54 4.55 -10.11 -1.53
CA TYR A 54 5.71 -10.99 -1.44
C TYR A 54 6.26 -11.26 -2.82
N TYR A 55 7.57 -11.13 -2.99
CA TYR A 55 8.20 -11.30 -4.29
C TYR A 55 9.46 -12.15 -4.23
N HIS A 56 9.69 -12.93 -5.29
CA HIS A 56 11.02 -13.46 -5.59
C HIS A 56 11.81 -12.38 -6.33
N PHE A 57 13.14 -12.34 -6.18
CA PHE A 57 13.97 -11.28 -6.80
C PHE A 57 13.71 -11.12 -8.30
N SER A 58 13.45 -12.23 -9.01
CA SER A 58 13.11 -12.25 -10.43
C SER A 58 11.83 -11.48 -10.80
N ASP A 59 10.87 -11.39 -9.87
CA ASP A 59 9.53 -10.82 -10.08
C ASP A 59 9.40 -9.39 -9.55
N TRP A 60 10.47 -8.82 -9.00
CA TRP A 60 10.44 -7.54 -8.27
C TRP A 60 9.80 -6.40 -9.08
N ALA A 61 10.09 -6.34 -10.39
CA ALA A 61 9.60 -5.27 -11.27
C ALA A 61 8.09 -5.37 -11.50
N ILE A 62 7.57 -6.60 -11.61
CA ILE A 62 6.14 -6.86 -11.78
C ILE A 62 5.39 -6.48 -10.50
N VAL A 63 5.91 -6.91 -9.34
CA VAL A 63 5.32 -6.60 -8.05
C VAL A 63 5.36 -5.10 -7.75
N LYS A 64 6.49 -4.43 -8.04
CA LYS A 64 6.60 -2.97 -7.90
C LYS A 64 5.59 -2.24 -8.77
N LYS A 65 5.41 -2.66 -10.02
CA LYS A 65 4.42 -2.06 -10.93
C LYS A 65 3.00 -2.20 -10.37
N ARG A 66 2.64 -3.38 -9.86
CA ARG A 66 1.33 -3.63 -9.24
C ARG A 66 1.10 -2.74 -8.02
N LEU A 67 2.07 -2.67 -7.11
CA LEU A 67 2.00 -1.79 -5.93
C LEU A 67 1.89 -0.32 -6.32
N ASN A 68 2.55 0.10 -7.41
CA ASN A 68 2.48 1.48 -7.88
C ASN A 68 1.08 1.82 -8.41
N MET A 69 0.47 0.92 -9.17
CA MET A 69 -0.92 1.10 -9.64
C MET A 69 -1.89 1.25 -8.47
N ILE A 70 -1.78 0.40 -7.45
CA ILE A 70 -2.63 0.48 -6.24
C ILE A 70 -2.41 1.80 -5.51
N ARG A 71 -1.14 2.21 -5.34
CA ARG A 71 -0.79 3.48 -4.69
C ARG A 71 -1.37 4.68 -5.44
N GLU A 72 -1.21 4.72 -6.77
CA GLU A 72 -1.74 5.78 -7.61
C GLU A 72 -3.28 5.85 -7.57
N GLU A 73 -3.94 4.70 -7.55
CA GLU A 73 -5.40 4.61 -7.43
C GLU A 73 -5.88 5.16 -6.07
N ILE A 74 -5.18 4.84 -4.98
CA ILE A 74 -5.47 5.39 -3.66
C ILE A 74 -5.25 6.90 -3.65
N LEU A 75 -4.12 7.39 -4.14
CA LEU A 75 -3.82 8.82 -4.20
C LEU A 75 -4.86 9.59 -5.03
N SER A 76 -5.22 9.08 -6.21
CA SER A 76 -6.26 9.69 -7.06
C SER A 76 -7.63 9.69 -6.37
N SER A 77 -7.93 8.66 -5.58
CA SER A 77 -9.17 8.60 -4.80
C SER A 77 -9.14 9.59 -3.63
N LEU A 78 -7.98 9.82 -3.01
CA LEU A 78 -7.80 10.82 -1.94
C LEU A 78 -7.98 12.25 -2.47
N GLU A 79 -7.38 12.58 -3.61
CA GLU A 79 -7.53 13.90 -4.24
C GLU A 79 -9.01 14.24 -4.52
N LYS A 80 -9.81 13.24 -4.90
CA LYS A 80 -11.27 13.41 -5.11
C LYS A 80 -12.00 13.69 -3.79
N VAL A 81 -11.61 13.02 -2.72
CA VAL A 81 -12.20 13.22 -1.39
C VAL A 81 -11.87 14.62 -0.87
N GLU A 82 -10.62 15.07 -1.00
CA GLU A 82 -10.21 16.42 -0.59
C GLU A 82 -10.87 17.52 -1.43
N SER A 83 -11.11 17.28 -2.73
CA SER A 83 -11.79 18.24 -3.61
C SER A 83 -13.29 18.38 -3.35
N THR A 84 -13.88 17.46 -2.57
CA THR A 84 -15.32 17.45 -2.25
C THR A 84 -15.60 17.88 -0.80
N GLY A 85 -14.56 18.16 -0.01
CA GLY A 85 -14.62 18.54 1.40
C GLY A 85 -14.62 20.04 1.64
#